data_AF-A0A2N2GBL5-F1
#
_entry.id   AF-A0A2N2GBL5-F1
#
_cell.length_a   1.000
_cell.length_b   1.000
_cell.length_c   1.000
_cell.angle_alpha   90.00
_cell.angle_beta   90.00
_cell.angle_gamma   90.00
#
_symmetry.space_group_name_H-M   'P 1'
#
loop_
_entity.id
_entity.type
_entity.pdbx_description
1 polymer ?
#
loop_
_entity_poly.entity_id
_entity_poly.type
_entity_poly.pdbx_seq_one_letter_code
_entity_poly.pdbx_strand_id
1 'polypeptide(L)'
;MRKYEMILAGILTVMIMGFLTGCTGSLFKNMGSFEPSTTATQNFEKFVINDDYNYYLTGSDVYPVAIFGLKKAYIIDSDEDLWKKIDPKQEVMSELVTNMQLRALSCCLQGMHGHDILDNHGRKIGEWYSLLSLIIGIKIKEDGKVVIYPPTDNNDVKRYQGRDYPTMF
;
A
#
# COMPACT_ATOMS: atom_id res chain seq x y z
N MET A 1 25.11 50.63 21.85
CA MET A 1 24.57 49.43 22.52
C MET A 1 23.31 48.88 21.83
N ARG A 2 22.24 49.67 21.63
CA ARG A 2 20.99 49.23 20.98
C ARG A 2 21.11 48.57 19.59
N LYS A 3 22.15 48.88 18.80
CA LYS A 3 22.37 48.31 17.45
C LYS A 3 22.96 46.90 17.48
N TYR A 4 23.81 46.55 18.45
CA TYR A 4 24.38 45.21 18.55
C TYR A 4 23.34 44.21 19.08
N GLU A 5 22.47 44.65 20.01
CA GLU A 5 21.33 43.89 20.54
C GLU A 5 20.37 43.47 19.42
N MET A 6 20.04 44.39 18.50
CA MET A 6 19.15 44.10 17.36
C MET A 6 19.78 43.13 16.34
N ILE A 7 21.10 43.23 16.13
CA ILE A 7 21.83 42.33 15.22
C ILE A 7 21.94 40.94 15.83
N LEU A 8 22.25 40.82 17.14
CA LEU A 8 22.26 39.54 17.84
C LEU A 8 20.86 38.90 17.87
N ALA A 9 19.82 39.68 18.12
CA ALA A 9 18.44 39.18 18.10
C ALA A 9 18.03 38.66 16.71
N GLY A 10 18.46 39.34 15.63
CA GLY A 10 18.23 38.89 14.26
C GLY A 10 18.93 37.56 13.94
N ILE A 11 20.19 37.40 14.33
CA ILE A 11 20.96 36.16 14.12
C ILE A 11 20.35 35.00 14.93
N LEU A 12 19.95 35.25 16.18
CA LEU A 12 19.32 34.24 17.03
C LEU A 12 17.98 33.77 16.45
N THR A 13 17.19 34.69 15.87
CA THR A 13 15.90 34.38 15.25
C THR A 13 16.06 33.51 14.00
N VAL A 14 17.05 33.81 13.15
CA VAL A 14 17.36 33.00 11.95
C VAL A 14 17.86 31.61 12.34
N MET A 15 18.66 31.50 13.40
CA MET A 15 19.16 30.23 13.90
C MET A 15 18.03 29.35 14.44
N ILE A 16 17.11 29.91 15.24
CA ILE A 16 15.93 29.19 15.76
C ILE A 16 15.00 28.72 14.62
N MET A 17 14.81 29.54 13.59
CA MET A 17 13.97 29.18 12.43
C MET A 17 14.57 28.02 11.60
N GLY A 18 15.91 27.92 11.52
CA GLY A 18 16.61 26.84 10.82
C GLY A 18 16.53 25.48 11.52
N PHE A 19 16.31 25.44 12.84
CA PHE A 19 16.16 24.18 13.59
C PHE A 19 14.77 23.55 13.45
N LEU A 20 13.73 24.32 13.11
CA LEU A 20 12.35 23.83 13.04
C LEU A 20 12.01 23.10 11.72
N THR A 21 12.86 23.18 10.69
CA THR A 21 12.60 22.54 9.39
C THR A 21 13.27 21.16 9.22
N GLY A 22 14.07 20.71 10.19
CA GLY A 22 14.93 19.52 10.05
C GLY A 22 14.33 18.18 10.52
N CYS A 23 13.25 18.16 11.31
CA CYS A 23 12.85 16.94 12.03
C CYS A 23 11.83 16.04 11.32
N THR A 24 11.17 16.49 10.24
CA THR A 24 10.14 15.67 9.56
C THR A 24 10.71 14.82 8.42
N GLY A 25 11.81 15.23 7.79
CA GLY A 25 12.36 14.56 6.59
C GLY A 25 13.05 13.22 6.85
N SER A 26 13.53 12.97 8.07
CA SER A 26 14.28 11.74 8.40
C SER A 26 13.36 10.54 8.64
N LEU A 27 12.22 10.73 9.31
CA LEU A 27 11.30 9.66 9.72
C LEU A 27 10.57 9.00 8.54
N PHE A 28 10.30 9.75 7.47
CA PHE A 28 9.54 9.28 6.31
C PHE A 28 10.38 9.08 5.05
N LYS A 29 11.71 9.27 5.13
CA LYS A 29 12.60 9.30 3.95
C LYS A 29 12.47 8.09 3.02
N ASN A 30 12.11 6.94 3.57
CA ASN A 30 12.02 5.67 2.87
C ASN A 30 10.60 5.11 2.83
N MET A 31 9.58 5.88 3.22
CA MET A 31 8.18 5.48 3.06
C MET A 31 7.72 5.77 1.65
N GLY A 32 7.11 4.79 1.01
CA GLY A 32 6.31 5.02 -0.18
C GLY A 32 4.87 5.36 0.19
N SER A 33 3.98 5.35 -0.79
CA SER A 33 2.56 5.62 -0.59
C SER A 33 1.67 4.76 -1.50
N PHE A 34 0.38 4.74 -1.15
CA PHE A 34 -0.67 4.18 -1.99
C PHE A 34 -1.64 5.31 -2.32
N GLU A 35 -1.90 5.53 -3.61
CA GLU A 35 -2.81 6.57 -4.07
C GLU A 35 -4.02 5.95 -4.78
N PRO A 36 -5.27 6.33 -4.45
CA PRO A 36 -6.44 5.83 -5.14
C PRO A 36 -6.33 6.03 -6.66
N SER A 37 -6.59 4.96 -7.42
CA SER A 37 -6.33 4.93 -8.86
C SER A 37 -7.47 4.24 -9.61
N THR A 38 -8.22 5.02 -10.39
CA THR A 38 -9.28 4.50 -11.27
C THR A 38 -8.68 3.63 -12.37
N THR A 39 -7.48 3.96 -12.86
CA THR A 39 -6.75 3.14 -13.84
C THR A 39 -6.36 1.79 -13.25
N ALA A 40 -5.77 1.75 -12.05
CA ALA A 40 -5.46 0.49 -11.39
C ALA A 40 -6.74 -0.34 -11.16
N THR A 41 -7.82 0.31 -10.70
CA THR A 41 -9.12 -0.34 -10.52
C THR A 41 -9.58 -1.00 -11.81
N GLN A 42 -9.60 -0.25 -12.91
CA GLN A 42 -10.02 -0.76 -14.22
C GLN A 42 -9.10 -1.84 -14.77
N ASN A 43 -7.79 -1.77 -14.52
CA ASN A 43 -6.86 -2.80 -14.94
C ASN A 43 -7.23 -4.14 -14.31
N PHE A 44 -7.47 -4.18 -12.99
CA PHE A 44 -7.91 -5.40 -12.31
C PHE A 44 -9.30 -5.85 -12.80
N GLU A 45 -10.27 -4.94 -12.88
CA GLU A 45 -11.64 -5.26 -13.33
C GLU A 45 -11.72 -5.79 -14.76
N LYS A 46 -10.81 -5.34 -15.64
CA LYS A 46 -10.70 -5.81 -17.03
C LYS A 46 -9.65 -6.91 -17.20
N PHE A 47 -9.07 -7.40 -16.09
CA PHE A 47 -8.06 -8.46 -16.06
C PHE A 47 -6.82 -8.15 -16.91
N VAL A 48 -6.46 -6.86 -17.01
CA VAL A 48 -5.25 -6.41 -17.71
C VAL A 48 -4.02 -6.81 -16.91
N ILE A 49 -3.20 -7.65 -17.51
CA ILE A 49 -1.91 -8.07 -16.94
C ILE A 49 -0.81 -7.18 -17.51
N ASN A 50 -0.01 -6.62 -16.60
CA ASN A 50 1.19 -5.87 -16.95
C ASN A 50 2.41 -6.80 -16.89
N ASP A 51 2.98 -7.11 -18.05
CA ASP A 51 4.14 -8.00 -18.17
C ASP A 51 5.40 -7.47 -17.47
N ASP A 52 5.47 -6.20 -17.11
CA ASP A 52 6.57 -5.64 -16.33
C ASP A 52 6.44 -5.93 -14.83
N TYR A 53 5.33 -6.53 -14.38
CA TYR A 53 5.04 -6.76 -12.97
C TYR A 53 5.19 -8.23 -12.58
N ASN A 54 5.61 -8.46 -11.33
CA ASN A 54 5.34 -9.69 -10.59
C ASN A 54 4.06 -9.49 -9.78
N TYR A 55 3.20 -10.50 -9.71
CA TYR A 55 1.94 -10.42 -8.97
C TYR A 55 1.95 -11.27 -7.71
N TYR A 56 1.31 -10.77 -6.67
CA TYR A 56 1.25 -11.38 -5.34
C TYR A 56 -0.16 -11.26 -4.76
N LEU A 57 -0.51 -12.19 -3.86
CA LEU A 57 -1.74 -12.16 -3.08
C LEU A 57 -1.48 -12.46 -1.61
N THR A 58 -2.45 -12.11 -0.77
CA THR A 58 -2.52 -12.52 0.65
C THR A 58 -3.93 -12.93 1.05
N GLY A 59 -4.02 -13.80 2.05
CA GLY A 59 -5.29 -14.37 2.51
C GLY A 59 -5.71 -15.62 1.73
N SER A 60 -6.99 -15.71 1.40
CA SER A 60 -7.56 -16.87 0.70
C SER A 60 -7.03 -17.00 -0.73
N ASP A 61 -6.75 -18.24 -1.15
CA ASP A 61 -6.40 -18.57 -2.54
C ASP A 61 -7.60 -18.50 -3.51
N VAL A 62 -8.83 -18.32 -2.99
CA VAL A 62 -10.06 -18.24 -3.79
C VAL A 62 -10.57 -16.81 -3.89
N TYR A 63 -10.55 -16.06 -2.80
CA TYR A 63 -10.96 -14.66 -2.68
C TYR A 63 -9.95 -13.92 -1.80
N PRO A 64 -8.77 -13.57 -2.34
CA PRO A 64 -7.71 -12.94 -1.55
C PRO A 64 -8.17 -11.62 -0.94
N VAL A 65 -7.54 -11.21 0.16
CA VAL A 65 -7.83 -9.90 0.77
C VAL A 65 -7.27 -8.78 -0.10
N ALA A 66 -6.12 -9.03 -0.71
CA ALA A 66 -5.48 -8.11 -1.63
C ALA A 66 -4.70 -8.86 -2.70
N ILE A 67 -4.64 -8.25 -3.88
CA ILE A 67 -3.73 -8.60 -4.96
C ILE A 67 -2.95 -7.35 -5.30
N PHE A 68 -1.65 -7.49 -5.61
CA PHE A 68 -0.91 -6.40 -6.21
C PHE A 68 0.08 -6.87 -7.25
N GLY A 69 0.33 -6.00 -8.23
CA GLY A 69 1.42 -6.10 -9.18
C GLY A 69 2.53 -5.13 -8.80
N LEU A 70 3.76 -5.59 -8.83
CA LEU A 70 4.94 -4.79 -8.52
C LEU A 70 5.97 -4.94 -9.65
N LYS A 71 6.55 -3.83 -10.13
CA LYS A 71 7.60 -3.84 -11.15
C LYS A 71 8.69 -4.86 -10.82
N LYS A 72 9.09 -5.66 -11.80
CA LYS A 72 10.11 -6.72 -11.69
C LYS A 72 11.47 -6.25 -11.16
N ALA A 73 11.77 -4.95 -11.29
CA ALA A 73 12.98 -4.34 -10.74
C ALA A 73 12.98 -4.28 -9.19
N TYR A 74 11.83 -4.46 -8.54
CA TYR A 74 11.69 -4.46 -7.09
C TYR A 74 11.48 -5.88 -6.56
N ILE A 75 12.08 -6.15 -5.39
CA ILE A 75 12.02 -7.45 -4.72
C ILE A 75 11.24 -7.27 -3.42
N ILE A 76 10.23 -8.12 -3.17
CA ILE A 76 9.56 -8.12 -1.88
C ILE A 76 10.51 -8.69 -0.83
N ASP A 77 10.71 -7.94 0.24
CA ASP A 77 11.49 -8.33 1.41
C ASP A 77 10.56 -8.46 2.62
N SER A 78 9.74 -9.51 2.53
CA SER A 78 8.84 -9.98 3.58
C SER A 78 9.02 -11.49 3.71
N ASP A 79 8.56 -12.04 4.83
CA ASP A 79 8.43 -13.49 4.96
C ASP A 79 7.54 -14.04 3.84
N GLU A 80 7.93 -15.16 3.23
CA GLU A 80 7.21 -15.78 2.09
C GLU A 80 5.76 -16.12 2.47
N ASP A 81 5.48 -16.36 3.75
CA ASP A 81 4.15 -16.67 4.27
C ASP A 81 3.17 -15.49 4.19
N LEU A 82 3.65 -14.24 4.05
CA LEU A 82 2.79 -13.06 4.00
C LEU A 82 2.27 -12.76 2.60
N TRP A 83 3.09 -13.06 1.58
CA TRP A 83 2.82 -12.75 0.18
C TRP A 83 3.11 -13.94 -0.71
N LYS A 84 2.04 -14.55 -1.22
CA LYS A 84 2.15 -15.63 -2.19
C LYS A 84 2.30 -15.05 -3.60
N LYS A 85 3.41 -15.35 -4.26
CA LYS A 85 3.59 -15.02 -5.68
C LYS A 85 2.64 -15.86 -6.54
N ILE A 86 2.00 -15.23 -7.52
CA ILE A 86 1.09 -15.89 -8.46
C ILE A 86 1.61 -15.81 -9.89
N ASP A 87 1.28 -16.83 -10.68
CA ASP A 87 1.48 -16.83 -12.14
C ASP A 87 0.41 -15.92 -12.78
N PRO A 88 0.78 -14.79 -13.42
CA PRO A 88 -0.17 -13.81 -13.89
C PRO A 88 -0.80 -14.23 -15.23
N LYS A 89 -1.47 -15.38 -15.24
CA LYS A 89 -2.31 -15.82 -16.37
C LYS A 89 -3.66 -15.13 -16.29
N GLN A 90 -4.23 -14.81 -17.45
CA GLN A 90 -5.51 -14.09 -17.52
C GLN A 90 -6.64 -14.86 -16.83
N GLU A 91 -6.64 -16.19 -16.95
CA GLU A 91 -7.63 -17.06 -16.31
C GLU A 91 -7.54 -16.94 -14.79
N VAL A 92 -6.32 -17.04 -14.24
CA VAL A 92 -6.06 -16.92 -12.79
C VAL A 92 -6.46 -15.54 -12.28
N MET A 93 -6.06 -14.47 -12.98
CA MET A 93 -6.41 -13.10 -12.58
C MET A 93 -7.93 -12.89 -12.62
N SER A 94 -8.60 -13.37 -13.67
CA SER A 94 -10.05 -13.22 -13.82
C SER A 94 -10.84 -13.95 -12.73
N GLU A 95 -10.41 -15.15 -12.36
CA GLU A 95 -11.05 -15.93 -11.30
C GLU A 95 -10.89 -15.23 -9.95
N LEU A 96 -9.66 -14.86 -9.59
CA LEU A 96 -9.37 -14.21 -8.31
C LEU A 96 -10.13 -12.88 -8.17
N VAL A 97 -10.04 -11.99 -9.17
CA VAL A 97 -10.70 -10.68 -9.12
C VAL A 97 -12.22 -10.82 -9.06
N THR A 98 -12.81 -11.72 -9.85
CA THR A 98 -14.27 -11.95 -9.84
C THR A 98 -14.73 -12.45 -8.47
N ASN A 99 -14.01 -13.41 -7.89
CA ASN A 99 -14.34 -13.94 -6.56
C ASN A 99 -14.17 -12.87 -5.48
N MET A 100 -13.14 -12.02 -5.57
CA MET A 100 -12.97 -10.90 -4.64
C MET A 100 -14.15 -9.94 -4.68
N GLN A 101 -14.62 -9.57 -5.88
CA GLN A 101 -15.76 -8.67 -6.08
C GLN A 101 -17.06 -9.27 -5.54
N LEU A 102 -17.34 -10.53 -5.86
CA LEU A 102 -18.51 -11.25 -5.34
C LEU A 102 -18.47 -11.36 -3.81
N ARG A 103 -17.28 -11.62 -3.25
CA ARG A 103 -17.10 -11.68 -1.80
C ARG A 103 -17.33 -10.33 -1.14
N ALA A 104 -16.72 -9.27 -1.65
CA ALA A 104 -16.86 -7.91 -1.13
C ALA A 104 -18.32 -7.45 -1.13
N LEU A 105 -19.04 -7.74 -2.21
CA LEU A 105 -20.46 -7.43 -2.33
C LEU A 105 -21.29 -8.24 -1.32
N SER A 106 -21.11 -9.56 -1.26
CA SER A 106 -21.94 -10.45 -0.45
C SER A 106 -21.70 -10.34 1.06
N CYS A 107 -20.45 -10.25 1.51
CA CYS A 107 -20.15 -10.19 2.95
C CYS A 107 -20.37 -8.80 3.52
N CYS A 108 -20.06 -7.77 2.72
CA CYS A 108 -19.62 -6.49 3.25
C CYS A 108 -20.30 -5.30 2.57
N LEU A 109 -21.07 -5.52 1.49
CA LEU A 109 -21.74 -4.48 0.69
C LEU A 109 -20.76 -3.39 0.21
N GLN A 110 -19.54 -3.79 -0.13
CA GLN A 110 -18.47 -2.91 -0.58
C GLN A 110 -18.00 -3.29 -1.99
N GLY A 111 -17.40 -2.32 -2.69
CA GLY A 111 -16.64 -2.55 -3.90
C GLY A 111 -15.18 -2.89 -3.60
N MET A 112 -14.49 -3.36 -4.63
CA MET A 112 -13.04 -3.51 -4.62
C MET A 112 -12.40 -2.30 -5.32
N HIS A 113 -11.23 -1.88 -4.85
CA HIS A 113 -10.62 -0.61 -5.19
C HIS A 113 -9.15 -0.75 -5.53
N GLY A 114 -8.75 -0.10 -6.64
CA GLY A 114 -7.38 -0.02 -7.10
C GLY A 114 -6.63 1.19 -6.55
N HIS A 115 -5.33 1.00 -6.30
CA HIS A 115 -4.41 2.05 -5.88
C HIS A 115 -3.10 1.93 -6.67
N ASP A 116 -2.48 3.05 -7.00
CA ASP A 116 -1.11 3.08 -7.48
C ASP A 116 -0.16 2.95 -6.29
N ILE A 117 0.86 2.10 -6.42
CA ILE A 117 1.93 1.94 -5.43
C ILE A 117 3.07 2.87 -5.84
N LEU A 118 3.43 3.81 -4.98
CA LEU A 118 4.48 4.79 -5.22
C LEU A 118 5.69 4.52 -4.31
N ASP A 119 6.90 4.75 -4.83
CA ASP A 119 8.11 4.75 -4.02
C ASP A 119 8.26 6.05 -3.21
N ASN A 120 9.34 6.13 -2.43
CA ASN A 120 9.66 7.29 -1.60
C ASN A 120 10.04 8.58 -2.38
N HIS A 121 10.04 8.52 -3.72
CA HIS A 121 10.22 9.65 -4.61
C HIS A 121 8.94 9.97 -5.40
N GLY A 122 7.81 9.31 -5.09
CA GLY A 122 6.53 9.48 -5.77
C GLY A 122 6.47 8.79 -7.14
N ARG A 123 7.42 7.90 -7.48
CA ARG A 123 7.40 7.18 -8.76
C ARG A 123 6.50 5.97 -8.63
N LYS A 124 5.63 5.74 -9.62
CA LYS A 124 4.80 4.53 -9.68
C LYS A 124 5.65 3.27 -9.87
N ILE A 125 5.52 2.34 -8.94
CA ILE A 125 6.23 1.06 -8.91
C ILE A 125 5.30 -0.15 -8.97
N GLY A 126 3.99 0.04 -8.87
CA GLY A 126 3.02 -1.05 -8.94
C GLY A 126 1.58 -0.58 -8.86
N GLU A 127 0.68 -1.55 -8.75
CA GLU A 127 -0.76 -1.38 -8.59
C GLU A 127 -1.28 -2.37 -7.55
N TRP A 128 -2.21 -1.93 -6.72
CA TRP A 128 -2.78 -2.67 -5.60
C TRP A 128 -4.30 -2.74 -5.72
N TYR A 129 -4.92 -3.87 -5.36
CA TYR A 129 -6.36 -4.09 -5.42
C TYR A 129 -6.90 -4.74 -4.14
N SER A 130 -7.81 -4.07 -3.45
CA SER A 130 -8.39 -4.55 -2.19
C SER A 130 -9.70 -3.84 -1.82
N LEU A 131 -10.27 -4.17 -0.65
CA LEU A 131 -11.27 -3.30 0.00
C LEU A 131 -10.66 -1.93 0.34
N LEU A 132 -11.50 -0.88 0.41
CA LEU A 132 -11.06 0.49 0.68
C LEU A 132 -10.63 0.71 2.15
N SER A 133 -11.23 -0.03 3.10
CA SER A 133 -11.00 0.17 4.53
C SER A 133 -9.68 -0.41 5.07
N LEU A 134 -8.83 -0.95 4.19
CA LEU A 134 -7.59 -1.59 4.61
C LEU A 134 -6.49 -0.56 4.88
N ILE A 135 -5.87 -0.69 6.04
CA ILE A 135 -4.67 0.06 6.40
C ILE A 135 -3.46 -0.70 5.87
N ILE A 136 -2.70 -0.08 4.99
CA ILE A 136 -1.53 -0.64 4.32
C ILE A 136 -0.36 0.33 4.37
N GLY A 137 0.87 -0.20 4.40
CA GLY A 137 2.08 0.59 4.44
C GLY A 137 3.17 -0.01 3.57
N ILE A 138 4.06 0.85 3.05
CA ILE A 138 5.19 0.44 2.23
C ILE A 138 6.47 1.14 2.66
N LYS A 139 7.55 0.36 2.75
CA LYS A 139 8.91 0.83 3.01
C LYS A 139 9.82 0.42 1.86
N ILE A 140 10.54 1.39 1.31
CA ILE A 140 11.61 1.15 0.35
C ILE A 140 12.91 0.90 1.13
N LYS A 141 13.60 -0.20 0.84
CA LYS A 141 14.91 -0.51 1.41
C LYS A 141 16.01 -0.08 0.43
N GLU A 142 17.19 0.15 0.98
CA GLU A 142 18.41 0.31 0.18
C GLU A 142 18.70 -1.02 -0.50
N ASP A 143 18.91 -1.04 -1.84
CA ASP A 143 19.09 -2.22 -2.73
C ASP A 143 17.91 -2.59 -3.66
N GLY A 144 16.80 -1.85 -3.63
CA GLY A 144 15.65 -2.13 -4.49
C GLY A 144 14.66 -3.14 -3.89
N LYS A 145 14.89 -3.57 -2.64
CA LYS A 145 13.89 -4.30 -1.86
C LYS A 145 12.77 -3.38 -1.37
N VAL A 146 11.58 -3.95 -1.24
CA VAL A 146 10.40 -3.27 -0.68
C VAL A 146 9.73 -4.14 0.37
N VAL A 147 9.30 -3.52 1.46
CA VAL A 147 8.41 -4.15 2.44
C VAL A 147 7.03 -3.56 2.21
N ILE A 148 6.09 -4.40 1.80
CA ILE A 148 4.66 -4.04 1.79
C ILE A 148 4.04 -4.80 2.96
N TYR A 149 3.52 -4.07 3.94
CA TYR A 149 2.87 -4.70 5.08
C TYR A 149 1.50 -5.25 4.64
N PRO A 150 1.16 -6.50 4.98
CA PRO A 150 -0.17 -7.03 4.71
C PRO A 150 -1.23 -6.22 5.47
N PRO A 151 -2.48 -6.22 5.00
CA PRO A 151 -3.56 -5.54 5.69
C PRO A 151 -3.66 -6.01 7.15
N THR A 152 -3.80 -5.06 8.08
CA THR A 152 -4.00 -5.36 9.51
C THR A 152 -5.21 -6.26 9.71
N ASP A 153 -5.11 -7.26 10.59
CA ASP A 153 -6.20 -8.18 10.92
C ASP A 153 -7.31 -7.52 11.78
N ASN A 154 -8.04 -6.58 11.17
CA ASN A 154 -9.16 -5.86 11.77
C ASN A 154 -10.50 -6.60 11.53
N ASN A 155 -11.60 -6.05 12.05
CA ASN A 155 -12.93 -6.66 11.90
C ASN A 155 -13.39 -6.74 10.43
N ASP A 156 -13.02 -5.77 9.58
CA ASP A 156 -13.37 -5.82 8.16
C ASP A 156 -12.67 -6.98 7.45
N VAL A 157 -11.38 -7.21 7.75
CA VAL A 157 -10.61 -8.35 7.23
C VAL A 157 -11.19 -9.67 7.76
N LYS A 158 -11.55 -9.75 9.05
CA LYS A 158 -12.17 -10.95 9.63
C LYS A 158 -13.52 -11.25 8.98
N ARG A 159 -14.39 -10.25 8.84
CA ARG A 159 -15.66 -10.36 8.14
C ARG A 159 -15.47 -10.84 6.71
N TYR A 160 -14.56 -10.19 5.97
CA TYR A 160 -14.25 -10.54 4.60
C TYR A 160 -13.74 -11.98 4.49
N GLN A 161 -12.91 -12.43 5.41
CA GLN A 161 -12.41 -13.80 5.44
C GLN A 161 -13.38 -14.81 6.09
N GLY A 162 -14.55 -14.38 6.58
CA GLY A 162 -15.51 -15.27 7.24
C GLY A 162 -15.06 -15.75 8.62
N ARG A 163 -14.15 -15.02 9.26
CA ARG A 163 -13.63 -15.25 10.62
C ARG A 163 -14.40 -14.46 11.69
N ASP A 164 -15.44 -13.73 11.31
CA ASP A 164 -16.34 -13.10 12.28
C ASP A 164 -17.13 -14.19 13.02
N TYR A 165 -16.82 -14.35 14.31
CA TYR A 165 -17.64 -15.17 15.20
C TYR A 165 -18.95 -14.44 15.49
N PRO A 166 -20.11 -15.11 15.45
CA PRO A 166 -21.28 -14.56 16.11
C PRO A 166 -20.97 -14.53 17.61
N THR A 167 -20.90 -13.35 18.22
CA THR A 167 -21.13 -13.24 19.66
C THR A 167 -22.55 -13.72 19.91
N MET A 168 -22.67 -14.99 20.31
CA MET A 168 -23.90 -15.54 20.89
C MET A 168 -24.18 -14.71 22.14
N PHE A 169 -25.18 -13.84 22.07
CA PHE A 169 -25.83 -13.21 23.22
C PHE A 169 -27.25 -13.76 23.30
#